data_AF-A0A972DAW4-F1
#
_entry.id   AF-A0A972DAW4-F1
#
_cell.length_a   1.000
_cell.length_b   1.000
_cell.length_c   1.000
_cell.angle_alpha   90.00
_cell.angle_beta   90.00
_cell.angle_gamma   90.00
#
_symmetry.space_group_name_H-M   'P 1'
#
loop_
_entity.id
_entity.type
_entity.pdbx_description
1 polymer ?
#
loop_
_entity_poly.entity_id
_entity_poly.type
_entity_poly.pdbx_seq_one_letter_code
_entity_poly.pdbx_strand_id
1 'polypeptide(L)'
;MRRTLIPSSFCALLVLTLASCAHASEGSKPEVPIVVTDDPEAEAAYREARAAEVDGRIDEAAEGYTAFLERFPDDPLRPLAQLNLGRVRLAKGEHEAAVVLLEPLLEAQDEEIRERASLHLGLARHIEGKNEEAIDLLVPLEGKLLDAQERTLLSRTLAASCLET
;
A
#
# COMPACT_ATOMS: atom_id res chain seq x y z
N MET A 1 -52.62 -49.65 -13.05
CA MET A 1 -51.73 -50.78 -13.39
C MET A 1 -50.34 -50.16 -13.64
N ARG A 2 -49.36 -50.18 -12.71
CA ARG A 2 -48.39 -51.27 -12.44
C ARG A 2 -48.01 -51.99 -13.75
N ARG A 3 -46.77 -52.06 -14.24
CA ARG A 3 -45.45 -52.11 -13.60
C ARG A 3 -44.38 -52.07 -14.73
N THR A 4 -43.21 -51.48 -14.41
CA THR A 4 -41.83 -51.91 -14.78
C THR A 4 -41.48 -52.07 -16.27
N LEU A 5 -40.37 -51.53 -16.80
CA LEU A 5 -38.99 -51.96 -16.54
C LEU A 5 -38.00 -50.94 -17.15
N ILE A 6 -36.93 -50.64 -16.41
CA ILE A 6 -35.76 -49.84 -16.80
C ILE A 6 -34.90 -50.67 -17.78
N PRO A 7 -34.19 -50.07 -18.73
CA PRO A 7 -32.73 -50.11 -18.60
C PRO A 7 -32.01 -48.83 -19.04
N SER A 8 -31.05 -48.42 -18.19
CA SER A 8 -29.68 -48.06 -18.59
C SER A 8 -29.50 -47.26 -19.89
N SER A 9 -29.49 -45.93 -19.78
CA SER A 9 -28.59 -45.12 -20.60
C SER A 9 -28.58 -43.66 -20.14
N PHE A 10 -27.37 -43.13 -20.01
CA PHE A 10 -27.04 -41.73 -20.30
C PHE A 10 -27.90 -40.63 -19.65
N CYS A 11 -27.43 -40.12 -18.52
CA CYS A 11 -27.34 -38.67 -18.36
C CYS A 11 -26.34 -38.34 -17.25
N ALA A 12 -25.08 -38.22 -17.66
CA ALA A 12 -24.10 -37.41 -16.97
C ALA A 12 -24.62 -35.97 -16.94
N LEU A 13 -25.32 -35.61 -15.87
CA LEU A 13 -25.61 -34.22 -15.53
C LEU A 13 -24.52 -33.74 -14.57
N LEU A 14 -23.43 -33.33 -15.20
CA LEU A 14 -22.36 -32.51 -14.64
C LEU A 14 -22.99 -31.20 -14.13
N VAL A 15 -23.28 -31.13 -12.84
CA VAL A 15 -23.71 -29.90 -12.18
C VAL A 15 -22.47 -28.99 -12.05
N LEU A 16 -22.27 -28.14 -13.05
CA LEU A 16 -21.35 -27.00 -13.04
C LEU A 16 -21.92 -25.93 -12.10
N THR A 17 -21.67 -26.06 -10.79
CA THR A 17 -21.74 -24.91 -9.89
C THR A 17 -20.46 -24.11 -10.06
N LEU A 18 -20.50 -23.09 -10.93
CA LEU A 18 -19.59 -21.96 -10.87
C LEU A 18 -19.92 -21.13 -9.63
N ALA A 19 -19.64 -21.68 -8.45
CA ALA A 19 -19.39 -20.88 -7.26
C ALA A 19 -17.98 -20.30 -7.44
N SER A 20 -17.90 -19.21 -8.22
CA SER A 20 -16.78 -18.27 -8.11
C SER A 20 -16.91 -17.62 -6.74
N CYS A 21 -16.50 -18.34 -5.71
CA CYS A 21 -16.13 -17.72 -4.46
C CYS A 21 -14.94 -16.84 -4.83
N ALA A 22 -15.16 -15.53 -4.73
CA ALA A 22 -14.15 -14.50 -4.84
C ALA A 22 -12.87 -15.03 -4.19
N HIS A 23 -11.83 -15.14 -5.01
CA HIS A 23 -10.48 -15.32 -4.53
C HIS A 23 -10.18 -14.07 -3.70
N ALA A 24 -10.46 -14.16 -2.39
CA ALA A 24 -9.89 -13.24 -1.43
C ALA A 24 -8.39 -13.41 -1.62
N SER A 25 -7.77 -12.45 -2.31
CA SER A 25 -6.34 -12.35 -2.31
C SER A 25 -5.98 -12.21 -0.85
N GLU A 26 -5.43 -13.26 -0.26
CA GLU A 26 -4.57 -13.13 0.90
C GLU A 26 -3.39 -12.29 0.42
N GLY A 27 -3.60 -10.97 0.41
CA GLY A 27 -2.52 -10.02 0.32
C GLY A 27 -1.57 -10.41 1.42
N SER A 28 -0.32 -10.70 1.02
CA SER A 28 0.80 -10.81 1.95
C SER A 28 0.61 -9.75 3.01
N LYS A 29 0.36 -10.18 4.26
CA LYS A 29 0.31 -9.24 5.39
C LYS A 29 1.57 -8.40 5.24
N PRO A 30 1.47 -7.07 5.05
CA PRO A 30 2.66 -6.26 5.04
C PRO A 30 3.36 -6.56 6.36
N GLU A 31 4.63 -6.99 6.30
CA GLU A 31 5.46 -7.07 7.48
C GLU A 31 5.54 -5.65 8.00
N VAL A 32 4.66 -5.31 8.94
CA VAL A 32 4.62 -3.98 9.50
C VAL A 32 5.92 -3.84 10.27
N PRO A 33 6.73 -2.81 9.99
CA PRO A 33 7.91 -2.55 10.80
C PRO A 33 7.41 -2.41 12.23
N ILE A 34 8.00 -3.16 13.15
CA ILE A 34 7.57 -3.24 14.55
C ILE A 34 8.04 -1.95 15.26
N VAL A 35 7.60 -0.80 14.75
CA VAL A 35 7.65 0.47 15.43
C VAL A 35 6.51 0.43 16.42
N VAL A 36 6.86 0.29 17.69
CA VAL A 36 5.89 0.22 18.78
C VAL A 36 6.08 1.48 19.60
N THR A 37 4.97 2.16 19.89
CA THR A 37 4.95 3.22 20.89
C THR A 37 4.54 2.65 22.25
N ASP A 38 5.12 3.20 23.31
CA ASP A 38 4.68 2.94 24.69
C ASP A 38 3.52 3.87 25.09
N ASP A 39 3.15 4.85 24.25
CA ASP A 39 2.03 5.76 24.48
C ASP A 39 0.71 5.18 23.92
N PRO A 40 -0.25 4.79 24.77
CA PRO A 40 -1.51 4.23 24.31
C PRO A 40 -2.39 5.24 23.55
N GLU A 41 -2.26 6.55 23.80
CA GLU A 41 -2.99 7.57 23.04
C GLU A 41 -2.43 7.70 21.62
N ALA A 42 -1.10 7.69 21.48
CA ALA A 42 -0.45 7.70 20.18
C ALA A 42 -0.81 6.44 19.39
N GLU A 43 -0.70 5.26 20.01
CA GLU A 43 -1.07 4.00 19.36
C GLU A 43 -2.53 4.00 18.88
N ALA A 44 -3.46 4.50 19.72
CA ALA A 44 -4.88 4.58 19.35
C ALA A 44 -5.11 5.54 18.18
N ALA A 45 -4.53 6.74 18.23
CA ALA A 45 -4.68 7.74 17.16
C ALA A 45 -4.10 7.26 15.84
N TYR A 46 -2.92 6.62 15.86
CA TYR A 46 -2.32 6.04 14.66
C TYR A 46 -3.17 4.90 14.09
N ARG A 47 -3.68 4.01 14.95
CA ARG A 47 -4.57 2.90 14.52
C ARG A 47 -5.87 3.41 13.91
N GLU A 48 -6.45 4.47 14.45
CA GLU A 48 -7.67 5.08 13.91
C GLU A 48 -7.44 5.62 12.49
N ALA A 49 -6.36 6.39 12.28
CA ALA A 49 -5.99 6.89 10.96
C ALA A 49 -5.72 5.74 9.97
N ARG A 50 -5.02 4.68 10.41
CA ARG A 50 -4.80 3.46 9.62
C ARG A 50 -6.09 2.74 9.26
N ALA A 51 -7.04 2.65 10.17
CA ALA A 51 -8.32 2.00 9.91
C ALA A 51 -9.11 2.79 8.86
N ALA A 52 -9.13 4.13 8.96
CA ALA A 52 -9.74 4.98 7.94
C ALA A 52 -9.08 4.79 6.56
N GLU A 53 -7.76 4.66 6.49
CA GLU A 53 -7.03 4.37 5.24
C GLU A 53 -7.48 3.03 4.63
N VAL A 54 -7.49 1.96 5.43
CA VAL A 54 -7.89 0.61 5.00
C VAL A 54 -9.36 0.56 4.55
N ASP A 55 -10.23 1.32 5.20
CA ASP A 55 -11.65 1.46 4.84
C ASP A 55 -11.88 2.33 3.58
N GLY A 56 -10.82 2.91 3.02
CA GLY A 56 -10.90 3.81 1.86
C GLY A 56 -11.46 5.21 2.20
N ARG A 57 -11.57 5.55 3.49
CA ARG A 57 -11.94 6.89 3.96
C ARG A 57 -10.71 7.81 3.92
N ILE A 58 -10.25 8.10 2.70
CA ILE A 58 -8.95 8.74 2.44
C ILE A 58 -8.83 10.14 3.07
N ASP A 59 -9.91 10.93 3.08
CA ASP A 59 -9.90 12.26 3.71
C ASP A 59 -9.73 12.16 5.23
N GLU A 60 -10.48 11.25 5.88
CA GLU A 60 -10.40 11.01 7.31
C GLU A 60 -9.02 10.45 7.71
N ALA A 61 -8.44 9.58 6.88
CA ALA A 61 -7.08 9.09 7.08
C ALA A 61 -6.05 10.24 7.03
N ALA A 62 -6.19 11.15 6.05
CA ALA A 62 -5.29 12.30 5.91
C ALA A 62 -5.39 13.24 7.12
N GLU A 63 -6.61 13.52 7.59
CA GLU A 63 -6.86 14.32 8.79
C GLU A 63 -6.28 13.64 10.04
N GLY A 64 -6.52 12.34 10.21
CA GLY A 64 -6.04 11.55 11.34
C GLY A 64 -4.51 11.52 11.45
N TYR A 65 -3.80 11.25 10.34
CA TYR A 65 -2.34 11.30 10.36
C TYR A 65 -1.80 12.72 10.57
N THR A 66 -2.44 13.74 10.01
CA THR A 66 -2.02 15.13 10.22
C THR A 66 -2.12 15.48 11.72
N ALA A 67 -3.27 15.16 12.34
CA ALA A 67 -3.47 15.37 13.77
C ALA A 67 -2.48 14.55 14.63
N PHE A 68 -2.15 13.32 14.22
CA PHE A 68 -1.13 12.52 14.89
C PHE A 68 0.23 13.23 14.89
N LEU A 69 0.68 13.71 13.73
CA LEU A 69 1.99 14.38 13.58
C LEU A 69 2.06 15.72 14.35
N GLU A 70 0.93 16.39 14.56
CA GLU A 70 0.86 17.60 15.38
C GLU A 70 0.86 17.29 16.87
N ARG A 71 0.09 16.27 17.30
CA ARG A 71 -0.10 15.93 18.71
C ARG A 71 1.07 15.14 19.31
N PHE A 72 1.74 14.32 18.50
CA PHE A 72 2.80 13.42 18.94
C PHE A 72 4.11 13.70 18.18
N PRO A 73 4.74 14.88 18.41
CA PRO A 73 5.86 15.32 17.60
C PRO A 73 7.17 14.55 17.79
N ASP A 74 7.30 13.81 18.89
CA ASP A 74 8.50 13.03 19.25
C ASP A 74 8.22 11.53 19.36
N ASP A 75 7.02 11.08 18.99
CA ASP A 75 6.63 9.68 19.14
C ASP A 75 7.35 8.77 18.13
N PRO A 76 7.74 7.53 18.52
CA PRO A 76 8.40 6.59 17.61
C PRO A 76 7.63 6.29 16.32
N LEU A 77 6.30 6.34 16.31
CA LEU A 77 5.46 6.13 15.13
C LEU A 77 5.46 7.32 14.16
N ARG A 78 6.02 8.48 14.54
CA ARG A 78 6.02 9.69 13.71
C ARG A 78 6.54 9.44 12.28
N PRO A 79 7.70 8.81 12.04
CA PRO A 79 8.18 8.59 10.68
C PRO A 79 7.23 7.70 9.87
N LEU A 80 6.59 6.73 10.53
CA LEU A 80 5.63 5.83 9.90
C LEU A 80 4.28 6.53 9.59
N ALA A 81 3.80 7.40 10.48
CA ALA A 81 2.64 8.26 10.23
C ALA A 81 2.91 9.25 9.09
N GLN A 82 4.12 9.82 9.04
CA GLN A 82 4.56 10.70 7.96
C GLN A 82 4.61 9.97 6.61
N LEU A 83 5.14 8.74 6.57
CA LEU A 83 5.14 7.89 5.39
C LEU A 83 3.72 7.61 4.89
N ASN A 84 2.81 7.21 5.78
CA ASN A 84 1.43 6.90 5.41
C ASN A 84 0.65 8.15 4.98
N LEU A 85 0.86 9.30 5.63
CA LEU A 85 0.28 10.54 5.16
C LEU A 85 0.77 10.89 3.76
N GLY A 86 2.06 10.74 3.48
CA GLY A 86 2.63 10.94 2.14
C GLY A 86 1.93 10.05 1.09
N ARG A 87 1.77 8.76 1.40
CA ARG A 87 1.03 7.81 0.54
C ARG A 87 -0.43 8.23 0.32
N VAL A 88 -1.12 8.64 1.37
CA VAL A 88 -2.49 9.14 1.31
C VAL A 88 -2.58 10.41 0.45
N ARG A 89 -1.63 11.36 0.60
CA ARG A 89 -1.57 12.56 -0.24
C ARG A 89 -1.33 12.22 -1.72
N LEU A 90 -0.49 11.24 -2.04
CA LEU A 90 -0.33 10.74 -3.41
C LEU A 90 -1.64 10.17 -3.97
N ALA A 91 -2.36 9.38 -3.18
CA ALA A 91 -3.66 8.83 -3.60
C ALA A 91 -4.71 9.93 -3.86
N LYS A 92 -4.57 11.10 -3.22
CA LYS A 92 -5.40 12.29 -3.44
C LYS A 92 -4.94 13.16 -4.62
N GLY A 93 -3.81 12.84 -5.25
CA GLY A 93 -3.20 13.67 -6.30
C GLY A 93 -2.47 14.90 -5.77
N GLU A 94 -2.20 14.96 -4.48
CA GLU A 94 -1.49 16.06 -3.82
C GLU A 94 0.02 15.78 -3.78
N HIS A 95 0.64 15.71 -4.96
CA HIS A 95 2.01 15.20 -5.13
C HIS A 95 3.05 16.06 -4.43
N GLU A 96 2.96 17.38 -4.52
CA GLU A 96 3.89 18.30 -3.89
C GLU A 96 3.85 18.19 -2.36
N ALA A 97 2.65 18.03 -1.79
CA ALA A 97 2.48 17.82 -0.36
C ALA A 97 3.07 16.46 0.08
N ALA A 98 2.91 15.42 -0.74
CA ALA A 98 3.52 14.13 -0.49
C ALA A 98 5.05 14.19 -0.52
N VAL A 99 5.65 14.91 -1.47
CA VAL A 99 7.10 15.11 -1.54
C VAL A 99 7.65 15.69 -0.24
N VAL A 100 7.02 16.76 0.27
CA VAL A 100 7.43 17.41 1.52
C VAL A 100 7.42 16.44 2.71
N LEU A 101 6.49 15.48 2.72
CA LEU A 101 6.41 14.45 3.75
C LEU A 101 7.41 13.31 3.54
N LEU A 102 7.67 12.90 2.30
CA LEU A 102 8.45 11.70 2.00
C LEU A 102 9.96 11.97 1.93
N GLU A 103 10.37 13.13 1.41
CA GLU A 103 11.80 13.45 1.20
C GLU A 103 12.63 13.40 2.49
N PRO A 104 12.18 13.91 3.65
CA PRO A 104 12.93 13.78 4.90
C PRO A 104 13.11 12.33 5.37
N LEU A 105 12.24 11.42 4.93
CA LEU A 105 12.29 10.01 5.35
C LEU A 105 13.36 9.21 4.62
N LEU A 106 14.01 9.77 3.59
CA LEU A 106 15.22 9.17 3.00
C LEU A 106 16.38 9.08 4.00
N GLU A 107 16.34 9.91 5.06
CA GLU A 107 17.33 9.92 6.15
C GLU A 107 16.82 9.22 7.42
N ALA A 108 15.68 8.51 7.35
CA ALA A 108 15.14 7.79 8.49
C ALA A 108 16.12 6.71 8.97
N GLN A 109 16.16 6.44 10.29
CA GLN A 109 17.03 5.40 10.84
C GLN A 109 16.60 3.99 10.39
N ASP A 110 15.30 3.79 10.28
CA ASP A 110 14.69 2.54 9.85
C ASP A 110 14.85 2.35 8.33
N GLU A 111 15.44 1.24 7.90
CA GLU A 111 15.70 0.93 6.49
C GLU A 111 14.41 0.74 5.70
N GLU A 112 13.40 0.10 6.28
CA GLU A 112 12.12 -0.14 5.61
C GLU A 112 11.39 1.19 5.36
N ILE A 113 11.43 2.11 6.32
CA ILE A 113 10.89 3.46 6.13
C ILE A 113 11.62 4.19 5.00
N ARG A 114 12.96 4.11 4.92
CA ARG A 114 13.72 4.72 3.81
C ARG A 114 13.33 4.12 2.46
N GLU A 115 13.25 2.80 2.37
CA GLU A 115 12.92 2.10 1.11
C GLU A 115 11.52 2.45 0.62
N ARG A 116 10.53 2.44 1.52
CA ARG A 116 9.14 2.79 1.19
C ARG A 116 8.99 4.28 0.88
N ALA A 117 9.73 5.15 1.57
CA ALA A 117 9.79 6.56 1.24
C ALA A 117 10.38 6.78 -0.16
N SER A 118 11.48 6.10 -0.50
CA SER A 118 12.11 6.17 -1.83
C SER A 118 11.15 5.71 -2.93
N LEU A 119 10.40 4.63 -2.69
CA LEU A 119 9.39 4.13 -3.64
C LEU A 119 8.31 5.17 -3.93
N HIS A 120 7.72 5.74 -2.88
CA HIS A 120 6.62 6.69 -3.02
C HIS A 120 7.09 8.06 -3.50
N LEU A 121 8.30 8.50 -3.13
CA LEU A 121 8.90 9.70 -3.66
C LEU A 121 9.25 9.54 -5.15
N GLY A 122 9.76 8.38 -5.55
CA GLY A 122 10.00 8.06 -6.97
C GLY A 122 8.72 8.13 -7.81
N LEU A 123 7.60 7.61 -7.28
CA LEU A 123 6.28 7.79 -7.91
C LEU A 123 5.90 9.27 -8.04
N ALA A 124 6.07 10.06 -6.96
CA ALA A 124 5.77 11.49 -6.99
C ALA A 124 6.60 12.23 -8.05
N ARG A 125 7.91 11.96 -8.11
CA ARG A 125 8.84 12.55 -9.08
C ARG A 125 8.49 12.18 -10.52
N HIS A 126 8.10 10.93 -10.76
CA HIS A 126 7.62 10.52 -12.07
C HIS A 126 6.35 11.31 -12.49
N ILE A 127 5.37 11.45 -11.59
CA ILE A 127 4.15 12.22 -11.88
C ILE A 127 4.45 13.71 -12.15
N GLU A 128 5.46 14.27 -11.47
CA GLU A 128 5.96 15.63 -11.73
C GLU A 128 6.74 15.75 -13.06
N GLY A 129 6.98 14.65 -13.79
CA GLY A 129 7.78 14.61 -15.02
C GLY A 129 9.30 14.58 -14.79
N LYS A 130 9.74 14.40 -13.54
CA LYS A 130 11.16 14.30 -13.15
C LYS A 130 11.62 12.85 -13.22
N ASN A 131 11.63 12.31 -14.44
CA ASN A 131 11.85 10.88 -14.67
C ASN A 131 13.26 10.40 -14.26
N GLU A 132 14.29 11.23 -14.44
CA GLU A 132 15.66 10.91 -13.99
C GLU A 132 15.73 10.76 -12.46
N GLU A 133 15.17 11.72 -11.71
CA GLU A 133 15.11 11.65 -10.24
C GLU A 133 14.30 10.42 -9.77
N ALA A 134 13.21 10.10 -10.47
CA ALA A 134 12.42 8.91 -10.18
C ALA A 134 13.25 7.62 -10.36
N ILE A 135 14.03 7.52 -11.45
CA ILE A 135 14.89 6.36 -11.71
C ILE A 135 15.95 6.22 -10.61
N ASP A 136 16.62 7.32 -10.24
CA ASP A 136 17.66 7.32 -9.21
C ASP A 136 17.15 6.83 -7.85
N LEU A 137 15.90 7.14 -7.51
CA LEU A 137 15.24 6.68 -6.29
C LEU A 137 14.78 5.22 -6.36
N LEU A 138 14.40 4.73 -7.54
CA LEU A 138 13.73 3.43 -7.71
C LEU A 138 14.69 2.28 -8.02
N VAL A 139 15.75 2.51 -8.81
CA VAL A 139 16.73 1.46 -9.16
C VAL A 139 17.36 0.79 -7.92
N PRO A 140 17.74 1.52 -6.85
CA PRO A 140 18.29 0.90 -5.65
C PRO A 140 17.33 -0.05 -4.91
N LEU A 141 16.03 0.02 -5.20
CA LEU A 141 15.00 -0.83 -4.60
C LEU A 141 14.85 -2.17 -5.32
N GLU A 142 15.47 -2.34 -6.49
CA GLU A 142 15.43 -3.62 -7.20
C GLU A 142 16.03 -4.75 -6.34
N GLY A 143 15.25 -5.82 -6.16
CA GLY A 143 15.65 -6.95 -5.32
C GLY A 143 15.51 -6.73 -3.81
N LYS A 144 15.02 -5.57 -3.36
CA LYS A 144 14.64 -5.34 -1.95
C LYS A 144 13.36 -6.07 -1.58
N LEU A 145 13.20 -6.32 -0.27
CA LEU A 145 12.05 -7.01 0.30
C LEU A 145 10.86 -6.05 0.43
N LEU A 146 10.22 -5.78 -0.69
CA LEU A 146 8.97 -5.01 -0.77
C LEU A 146 7.77 -5.97 -0.79
N ASP A 147 6.61 -5.51 -0.30
CA ASP A 147 5.39 -6.30 -0.43
C ASP A 147 4.98 -6.48 -1.92
N ALA A 148 4.01 -7.36 -2.20
CA ALA A 148 3.61 -7.64 -3.58
C ALA A 148 3.07 -6.41 -4.33
N GLN A 149 2.37 -5.50 -3.62
CA GLN A 149 1.81 -4.29 -4.19
C GLN A 149 2.91 -3.27 -4.46
N GLU A 150 3.81 -3.08 -3.51
CA GLU A 150 4.97 -2.18 -3.62
C GLU A 150 5.94 -2.63 -4.72
N ARG A 151 6.19 -3.93 -4.88
CA ARG A 151 6.96 -4.46 -6.02
C ARG A 151 6.30 -4.18 -7.36
N THR A 152 4.97 -4.29 -7.41
CA THR A 152 4.21 -3.99 -8.62
C THR A 152 4.28 -2.50 -8.94
N LEU A 153 4.16 -1.64 -7.92
CA LEU A 153 4.30 -0.20 -8.06
C LEU A 153 5.70 0.19 -8.54
N LEU A 154 6.75 -0.36 -7.93
CA LEU A 154 8.15 -0.17 -8.31
C LEU A 154 8.36 -0.50 -9.79
N SER A 155 7.99 -1.72 -10.19
CA SER A 155 8.23 -2.21 -11.55
C SER A 155 7.51 -1.36 -12.61
N ARG A 156 6.27 -0.94 -12.32
CA ARG A 156 5.48 -0.12 -13.24
C ARG A 156 6.05 1.29 -13.37
N THR A 157 6.37 1.91 -12.23
CA THR A 157 6.86 3.30 -12.21
C THR A 157 8.23 3.39 -12.86
N LEU A 158 9.15 2.47 -12.52
CA LEU A 158 10.48 2.44 -13.12
C LEU A 158 10.41 2.22 -14.64
N ALA A 159 9.58 1.29 -15.10
CA ALA A 159 9.39 1.06 -16.53
C ALA A 159 8.82 2.29 -17.26
N ALA A 160 7.86 2.99 -16.65
CA ALA A 160 7.28 4.22 -17.22
C ALA A 160 8.32 5.34 -17.30
N SER A 161 9.04 5.61 -16.22
CA SER A 161 10.09 6.65 -16.18
C SER A 161 11.16 6.40 -17.24
N CYS A 162 11.63 5.16 -17.40
CA CYS A 162 12.65 4.81 -18.41
C CYS A 162 12.19 4.94 -19.87
N LEU A 163 10.89 4.97 -20.15
CA LEU A 163 10.35 5.15 -21.51
C LEU A 163 10.21 6.64 -21.89
N GLU A 164 10.17 7.52 -20.89
CA GLU A 164 9.94 8.95 -21.05
C GLU A 164 11.20 9.80 -20.88
N THR A 165 12.36 9.18 -20.65
CA THR A 165 13.70 9.77 -20.76
C THR A 165 14.21 9.71 -22.19
#